data_AF-A0A524CWC9-F1
#
_entry.id   AF-A0A524CWC9-F1
#
_cell.length_a   1.000
_cell.length_b   1.000
_cell.length_c   1.000
_cell.angle_alpha   90.00
_cell.angle_beta   90.00
_cell.angle_gamma   90.00
#
_symmetry.space_group_name_H-M   'P 1'
#
loop_
_entity.id
_entity.type
_entity.pdbx_description
1 polymer ?
#
loop_
_entity_poly.entity_id
_entity_poly.type
_entity_poly.pdbx_seq_one_letter_code
_entity_poly.pdbx_strand_id
1 'polypeptide(L)'
;MVNKLKISYNEEYWFTSAFINSNLIDREKIAEKIEKIVKTRISKITEKDAWLKELADSLMKMANNISLSCKWVDYIPIFPFHHENTDQFYDVLGYFEFHVEYYKDDPEKKKTIEPNLLQQIPHIILAELKNKAQFLEEEVLMDLESPIYIFATSKETDPPGIEWNQKQIENYKKELSYWTVLYSGQWEDYSPNLYDVRISDNLSNRLSELHFINRNSAFVYMAKENYENFFEPYMKPYVVNPTAQIRTIIFSFREINNSLDILFLNTYSEGRIDTKKLEEKINNLRFLRGIIQNALSVIYNELDYNRRQHYTSVLRHLIKKFDMNNIKERMNQKFDLLYNMMNEIHQKRVQEDQEETEKALNILNFLLGAGILADLVGLLMIALNLNESDFSAIMLNSIVSVIISSILTIAIIYYIFVKIKVKRKKINKTVDGVVLNKEKDKIILVKRRFPPFQNYYALPGGYIQKGETIEDALIREIKEETNLKVSILEKIGYYDDPNRDPRGEVHSTAFLCMVSSSENRIKGKSDSISAEFISINQLNKISLAFDHKKILQDANLIKKNSLHD
;
A
#
# COMPACT_ATOMS: atom_id res chain seq x y z
N MET A 1 7.85 1.91 54.24
CA MET A 1 7.26 2.70 53.13
C MET A 1 8.39 3.01 52.18
N VAL A 2 8.30 2.63 50.90
CA VAL A 2 9.30 3.02 49.90
C VAL A 2 9.09 4.51 49.63
N ASN A 3 10.14 5.33 49.67
CA ASN A 3 10.04 6.74 49.30
C ASN A 3 9.58 6.83 47.83
N LYS A 4 8.65 7.76 47.53
CA LYS A 4 8.15 7.98 46.17
C LYS A 4 9.34 8.37 45.27
N LEU A 5 9.57 7.60 44.21
CA LEU A 5 10.60 7.90 43.22
C LEU A 5 10.29 9.23 42.54
N LYS A 6 11.26 10.14 42.51
CA LYS A 6 11.26 11.29 41.59
C LYS A 6 12.42 11.20 40.64
N ILE A 7 12.22 11.74 39.45
CA ILE A 7 13.14 11.67 38.33
C ILE A 7 13.42 13.09 37.87
N SER A 8 14.70 13.45 37.80
CA SER A 8 15.12 14.70 37.17
C SER A 8 15.17 14.47 35.66
N TYR A 9 14.06 14.76 34.99
CA TYR A 9 13.96 14.62 33.56
C TYR A 9 14.94 15.58 32.86
N ASN A 10 15.60 15.15 31.78
CA ASN A 10 16.52 16.00 31.05
C ASN A 10 15.99 16.38 29.66
N GLU A 11 15.82 15.41 28.77
CA GLU A 11 15.34 15.61 27.39
C GLU A 11 14.57 14.39 26.84
N GLU A 12 13.77 14.60 25.79
CA GLU A 12 13.08 13.58 25.01
C GLU A 12 13.55 13.55 23.57
N TYR A 13 13.54 12.35 23.03
CA TYR A 13 13.63 12.11 21.59
C TYR A 13 12.43 11.30 21.13
N TRP A 14 11.69 11.82 20.14
CA TRP A 14 10.63 11.09 19.46
C TRP A 14 10.97 10.84 18.01
N PHE A 15 10.52 9.72 17.49
CA PHE A 15 10.80 9.33 16.12
C PHE A 15 9.52 8.91 15.41
N THR A 16 9.34 9.43 14.20
CA THR A 16 8.34 8.94 13.25
C THR A 16 9.00 8.71 11.90
N SER A 17 8.96 7.46 11.43
CA SER A 17 9.49 7.07 10.14
C SER A 17 8.62 7.64 9.03
N ALA A 18 9.21 7.93 7.88
CA ALA A 18 8.45 8.36 6.72
C ALA A 18 9.19 8.05 5.41
N PHE A 19 8.43 8.07 4.32
CA PHE A 19 8.95 8.26 2.99
C PHE A 19 8.75 9.70 2.55
N ILE A 20 9.69 10.23 1.78
CA ILE A 20 9.65 11.58 1.21
C ILE A 20 9.91 11.51 -0.29
N ASN A 21 9.22 12.37 -1.04
CA ASN A 21 9.58 12.72 -2.42
C ASN A 21 10.48 13.95 -2.44
N SER A 22 11.80 13.73 -2.41
CA SER A 22 12.80 14.78 -2.32
C SER A 22 12.90 15.68 -3.56
N ASN A 23 12.26 15.29 -4.67
CA ASN A 23 12.17 16.13 -5.87
C ASN A 23 11.08 17.19 -5.76
N LEU A 24 10.06 16.96 -4.92
CA LEU A 24 8.91 17.86 -4.77
C LEU A 24 8.99 18.72 -3.51
N ILE A 25 9.68 18.24 -2.46
CA ILE A 25 9.77 18.95 -1.20
C ILE A 25 11.21 19.16 -0.71
N ASP A 26 11.40 20.31 -0.06
CA ASP A 26 12.59 20.61 0.71
C ASP A 26 12.48 19.96 2.10
N ARG A 27 13.52 19.20 2.48
CA ARG A 27 13.56 18.37 3.70
C ARG A 27 13.52 19.19 4.99
N GLU A 28 14.11 20.38 4.97
CA GLU A 28 14.12 21.27 6.13
C GLU A 28 12.75 21.94 6.27
N LYS A 29 12.19 22.44 5.17
CA LYS A 29 10.87 23.10 5.18
C LYS A 29 9.75 22.17 5.62
N ILE A 30 9.79 20.89 5.21
CA ILE A 30 8.76 19.93 5.64
C ILE A 30 8.89 19.60 7.14
N ALA A 31 10.12 19.51 7.66
CA ALA A 31 10.35 19.35 9.10
C ALA A 31 9.84 20.58 9.88
N GLU A 32 10.08 21.79 9.41
CA GLU A 32 9.54 23.03 10.00
C GLU A 32 8.01 23.07 9.97
N LYS A 33 7.39 22.63 8.86
CA LYS A 33 5.93 22.54 8.72
C LYS A 33 5.35 21.56 9.74
N ILE A 34 5.94 20.38 9.89
CA ILE A 34 5.55 19.38 10.88
C ILE A 34 5.74 19.93 12.30
N GLU A 35 6.87 20.57 12.58
CA GLU A 35 7.16 21.22 13.86
C GLU A 35 6.07 22.22 14.23
N LYS A 36 5.66 23.07 13.28
CA LYS A 36 4.59 24.06 13.48
C LYS A 36 3.24 23.41 13.76
N ILE A 37 2.89 22.32 13.08
CA ILE A 37 1.66 21.55 13.33
C ILE A 37 1.67 21.01 14.76
N VAL A 38 2.80 20.40 15.17
CA VAL A 38 2.99 19.82 16.50
C VAL A 38 2.91 20.88 17.59
N LYS A 39 3.66 21.99 17.46
CA LYS A 39 3.60 23.13 18.40
C LYS A 39 2.20 23.71 18.52
N THR A 40 1.49 23.87 17.40
CA THR A 40 0.11 24.36 17.40
C THR A 40 -0.80 23.42 18.19
N ARG A 41 -0.65 22.11 18.04
CA ARG A 41 -1.47 21.14 18.77
C ARG A 41 -1.18 21.14 20.27
N ILE A 42 0.10 21.21 20.65
CA ILE A 42 0.53 21.30 22.05
C ILE A 42 -0.10 22.50 22.74
N SER A 43 -0.10 23.67 22.09
CA SER A 43 -0.70 24.90 22.64
C SER A 43 -2.21 24.81 22.90
N LYS A 44 -2.87 23.79 22.34
CA LYS A 44 -4.30 23.52 22.48
C LYS A 44 -4.59 22.32 23.38
N ILE A 45 -3.60 21.80 24.11
CA ILE A 45 -3.83 20.72 25.08
C ILE A 45 -4.74 21.23 26.19
N THR A 46 -5.79 20.46 26.47
CA THR A 46 -6.80 20.75 27.50
C THR A 46 -6.95 19.57 28.47
N GLU A 47 -7.74 19.76 29.52
CA GLU A 47 -8.08 18.68 30.47
C GLU A 47 -8.66 17.42 29.80
N LYS A 48 -9.35 17.57 28.66
CA LYS A 48 -9.95 16.46 27.91
C LYS A 48 -8.92 15.55 27.24
N ASP A 49 -7.69 16.04 27.06
CA ASP A 49 -6.61 15.29 26.43
C ASP A 49 -5.88 14.39 27.44
N ALA A 50 -6.06 14.62 28.74
CA ALA A 50 -5.40 13.85 29.79
C ALA A 50 -6.00 12.45 29.90
N TRP A 51 -5.13 11.44 30.01
CA TRP A 51 -5.58 10.05 30.21
C TRP A 51 -6.30 9.84 31.54
N LEU A 52 -5.89 10.58 32.57
CA LEU A 52 -6.49 10.58 33.89
C LEU A 52 -6.78 12.02 34.29
N LYS A 53 -7.99 12.26 34.84
CA LYS A 53 -8.43 13.60 35.24
C LYS A 53 -7.51 14.25 36.26
N GLU A 54 -6.92 13.46 37.16
CA GLU A 54 -5.97 13.93 38.18
C GLU A 54 -4.64 14.43 37.60
N LEU A 55 -4.28 14.03 36.37
CA LEU A 55 -3.05 14.44 35.70
C LEU A 55 -3.23 15.64 34.78
N ALA A 56 -4.46 16.11 34.59
CA ALA A 56 -4.80 17.15 33.62
C ALA A 56 -4.03 18.45 33.86
N ASP A 57 -4.00 18.94 35.10
CA ASP A 57 -3.29 20.16 35.46
C ASP A 57 -1.78 20.04 35.20
N SER A 58 -1.19 18.89 35.55
CA SER A 58 0.24 18.63 35.35
C SER A 58 0.58 18.52 33.87
N LEU A 59 -0.28 17.85 33.07
CA LEU A 59 -0.14 17.75 31.62
C LEU A 59 -0.19 19.13 30.94
N MET A 60 -1.17 19.97 31.30
CA MET A 60 -1.30 21.31 30.72
C MET A 60 -0.10 22.21 31.08
N LYS A 61 0.38 22.15 32.34
CA LYS A 61 1.58 22.88 32.75
C LYS A 61 2.81 22.41 31.98
N MET A 62 2.98 21.10 31.81
CA MET A 62 4.07 20.51 31.03
C MET A 62 4.01 20.95 29.56
N ALA A 63 2.83 20.92 28.94
CA ALA A 63 2.61 21.38 27.58
C ALA A 63 2.92 22.88 27.39
N ASN A 64 2.60 23.73 28.37
CA ASN A 64 2.89 25.16 28.31
C ASN A 64 4.38 25.50 28.48
N ASN A 65 5.19 24.56 28.98
CA ASN A 65 6.62 24.76 29.26
C ASN A 65 7.50 23.80 28.43
N ILE A 66 7.05 23.42 27.24
CA ILE A 66 7.79 22.53 26.34
C ILE A 66 8.60 23.34 25.32
N SER A 67 9.88 23.00 25.19
CA SER A 67 10.71 23.35 24.04
C SER A 67 10.74 22.13 23.11
N LEU A 68 10.50 22.34 21.82
CA LEU A 68 10.46 21.27 20.82
C LEU A 68 11.08 21.75 19.50
N SER A 69 11.91 20.90 18.89
CA SER A 69 12.41 21.06 17.53
C SER A 69 12.24 19.76 16.74
N CYS A 70 11.95 19.86 15.45
CA CYS A 70 11.85 18.72 14.54
C CYS A 70 12.93 18.82 13.46
N LYS A 71 13.59 17.70 13.16
CA LYS A 71 14.49 17.60 11.99
C LYS A 71 14.23 16.32 11.22
N TRP A 72 14.54 16.35 9.94
CA TRP A 72 14.55 15.17 9.09
C TRP A 72 15.92 14.47 9.16
N VAL A 73 15.91 13.13 9.21
CA VAL A 73 17.10 12.30 9.16
C VAL A 73 16.96 11.27 8.04
N ASP A 74 17.81 11.38 7.02
CA ASP A 74 17.95 10.38 5.97
C ASP A 74 18.44 9.06 6.57
N TYR A 75 17.82 7.95 6.17
CA TYR A 75 18.33 6.63 6.47
C TYR A 75 18.72 5.86 5.20
N ILE A 76 17.81 5.77 4.24
CA ILE A 76 18.09 5.20 2.92
C ILE A 76 17.79 6.28 1.87
N PRO A 77 18.83 6.95 1.33
CA PRO A 77 18.66 8.11 0.46
C PRO A 77 18.18 7.79 -0.96
N ILE A 78 18.17 6.52 -1.35
CA ILE A 78 17.65 6.05 -2.63
C ILE A 78 16.69 4.89 -2.36
N PHE A 79 15.39 5.20 -2.32
CA PHE A 79 14.32 4.28 -2.01
C PHE A 79 13.09 4.57 -2.89
N PRO A 80 13.08 4.11 -4.16
CA PRO A 80 12.04 4.46 -5.14
C PRO A 80 10.74 3.68 -4.89
N PHE A 81 9.99 4.09 -3.87
CA PHE A 81 8.75 3.47 -3.47
C PHE A 81 7.55 4.11 -4.16
N HIS A 82 6.72 3.29 -4.79
CA HIS A 82 5.42 3.68 -5.32
C HIS A 82 4.32 3.12 -4.44
N HIS A 83 3.42 3.99 -3.98
CA HIS A 83 2.31 3.57 -3.14
C HIS A 83 1.14 3.08 -3.99
N GLU A 84 0.83 1.78 -3.88
CA GLU A 84 -0.11 1.07 -4.78
C GLU A 84 -1.53 1.65 -4.85
N ASN A 85 -2.01 2.29 -3.76
CA ASN A 85 -3.36 2.86 -3.73
C ASN A 85 -3.44 4.30 -4.26
N THR A 86 -2.36 5.07 -4.15
CA THR A 86 -2.37 6.52 -4.46
C THR A 86 -1.54 6.87 -5.69
N ASP A 87 -0.76 5.92 -6.21
CA ASP A 87 0.22 6.12 -7.30
C ASP A 87 1.30 7.16 -6.98
N GLN A 88 1.41 7.55 -5.69
CA GLN A 88 2.42 8.48 -5.22
C GLN A 88 3.80 7.82 -5.23
N PHE A 89 4.80 8.62 -5.57
CA PHE A 89 6.20 8.23 -5.60
C PHE A 89 6.98 8.89 -4.48
N TYR A 90 7.85 8.12 -3.86
CA TYR A 90 8.80 8.55 -2.85
C TYR A 90 10.17 7.99 -3.20
N ASP A 91 11.23 8.76 -3.00
CA ASP A 91 12.60 8.41 -3.36
C ASP A 91 13.55 8.33 -2.16
N VAL A 92 13.09 8.71 -0.97
CA VAL A 92 13.88 8.68 0.27
C VAL A 92 13.11 8.00 1.38
N LEU A 93 13.78 7.15 2.15
CA LEU A 93 13.28 6.59 3.41
C LEU A 93 14.11 7.15 4.58
N GLY A 94 13.43 7.65 5.60
CA GLY A 94 14.05 8.22 6.78
C GLY A 94 13.08 8.37 7.93
N TYR A 95 13.36 9.31 8.83
CA TYR A 95 12.49 9.61 9.96
C TYR A 95 12.60 11.07 10.37
N PHE A 96 11.51 11.59 10.91
CA PHE A 96 11.52 12.85 11.64
C PHE A 96 11.90 12.57 13.10
N GLU A 97 12.93 13.27 13.56
CA GLU A 97 13.39 13.27 14.95
C GLU A 97 12.88 14.54 15.62
N PHE A 98 12.11 14.38 16.70
CA PHE A 98 11.70 15.46 17.57
C PHE A 98 12.60 15.46 18.79
N HIS A 99 13.28 16.57 19.04
CA HIS A 99 14.00 16.83 20.28
C HIS A 99 13.13 17.71 21.17
N VAL A 100 12.97 17.29 22.42
CA VAL A 100 12.01 17.89 23.36
C VAL A 100 12.66 18.12 24.71
N GLU A 101 12.37 19.27 25.30
CA GLU A 101 12.85 19.62 26.63
C GLU A 101 11.74 20.35 27.40
N TYR A 102 11.26 19.74 28.48
CA TYR A 102 10.29 20.36 29.38
C TYR A 102 11.00 21.22 30.42
N TYR A 103 10.43 22.38 30.72
CA TYR A 103 10.98 23.31 31.73
C TYR A 103 12.47 23.58 31.48
N LYS A 104 12.84 23.85 30.22
CA LYS A 104 14.22 24.09 29.78
C LYS A 104 14.97 25.06 30.69
N ASP A 105 14.30 26.13 31.09
CA ASP A 105 14.86 27.20 31.91
C ASP A 105 14.56 27.04 33.43
N ASP A 106 13.96 25.92 33.87
CA ASP A 106 13.58 25.66 35.27
C ASP A 106 13.94 24.23 35.71
N PRO A 107 15.19 23.98 36.13
CA PRO A 107 15.67 22.66 36.54
C PRO A 107 14.95 22.07 37.75
N GLU A 108 14.41 22.88 38.65
CA GLU A 108 13.67 22.37 39.82
C GLU A 108 12.32 21.80 39.40
N LYS A 109 11.64 22.43 38.43
CA LYS A 109 10.40 21.85 37.88
C LYS A 109 10.64 20.56 37.08
N LYS A 110 11.82 20.37 36.47
CA LYS A 110 12.18 19.10 35.80
C LYS A 110 12.11 17.89 36.75
N LYS A 111 12.38 18.08 38.05
CA LYS A 111 12.28 17.04 39.10
C LYS A 111 10.83 16.71 39.51
N THR A 112 9.88 17.55 39.11
CA THR A 112 8.46 17.42 39.47
C THR A 112 7.64 16.73 38.38
N ILE A 113 8.24 16.44 37.22
CA ILE A 113 7.55 15.75 36.13
C ILE A 113 7.23 14.33 36.57
N GLU A 114 5.95 14.01 36.59
CA GLU A 114 5.51 12.65 36.87
C GLU A 114 5.82 11.75 35.67
N PRO A 115 6.42 10.56 35.87
CA PRO A 115 6.80 9.69 34.75
C PRO A 115 5.61 9.23 33.89
N ASN A 116 4.40 9.21 34.47
CA ASN A 116 3.15 8.91 33.77
C ASN A 116 2.75 9.97 32.71
N LEU A 117 3.39 11.14 32.68
CA LEU A 117 3.14 12.21 31.70
C LEU A 117 4.02 12.10 30.44
N LEU A 118 5.21 11.51 30.55
CA LEU A 118 6.26 11.53 29.51
C LEU A 118 5.81 10.97 28.16
N GLN A 119 4.76 10.15 28.12
CA GLN A 119 4.25 9.57 26.89
C GLN A 119 2.97 10.21 26.38
N GLN A 120 2.30 11.03 27.19
CA GLN A 120 0.98 11.56 26.86
C GLN A 120 1.04 12.54 25.70
N ILE A 121 1.94 13.53 25.76
CA ILE A 121 2.11 14.52 24.69
C ILE A 121 2.46 13.86 23.35
N PRO A 122 3.47 12.96 23.25
CA PRO A 122 3.72 12.22 22.01
C PRO A 122 2.48 11.50 21.46
N HIS A 123 1.70 10.80 22.31
CA HIS A 123 0.50 10.10 21.86
C HIS A 123 -0.60 11.04 21.38
N ILE A 124 -0.80 12.18 22.05
CA ILE A 124 -1.72 13.24 21.62
C ILE A 124 -1.28 13.79 20.26
N ILE A 125 0.02 13.97 20.07
CA ILE A 125 0.61 14.41 18.80
C ILE A 125 0.42 13.38 17.69
N LEU A 126 0.64 12.09 17.96
CA LEU A 126 0.40 11.03 16.97
C LEU A 126 -1.04 11.08 16.46
N ALA A 127 -2.01 11.21 17.38
CA ALA A 127 -3.42 11.31 17.04
C ALA A 127 -3.73 12.55 16.18
N GLU A 128 -3.10 13.69 16.48
CA GLU A 128 -3.22 14.89 15.66
C GLU A 128 -2.63 14.70 14.26
N LEU A 129 -1.41 14.15 14.16
CA LEU A 129 -0.77 13.88 12.88
C LEU A 129 -1.59 12.91 12.04
N LYS A 130 -2.22 11.90 12.68
CA LYS A 130 -3.18 10.99 12.03
C LYS A 130 -4.40 11.72 11.48
N ASN A 131 -5.01 12.61 12.27
CA ASN A 131 -6.14 13.42 11.82
C ASN A 131 -5.77 14.41 10.71
N LYS A 132 -4.51 14.85 10.70
CA LYS A 132 -3.98 15.77 9.71
C LYS A 132 -3.19 15.10 8.60
N ALA A 133 -3.27 13.78 8.45
CA ALA A 133 -2.50 13.04 7.46
C ALA A 133 -2.72 13.58 6.03
N GLN A 134 -3.95 14.01 5.71
CA GLN A 134 -4.27 14.64 4.42
C GLN A 134 -3.55 15.99 4.17
N PHE A 135 -3.09 16.67 5.23
CA PHE A 135 -2.35 17.94 5.15
C PHE A 135 -0.83 17.79 5.07
N LEU A 136 -0.32 16.57 5.31
CA LEU A 136 1.09 16.24 5.14
C LEU A 136 1.52 16.17 3.67
N GLU A 137 0.63 16.59 2.75
CA GLU A 137 0.93 16.75 1.32
C GLU A 137 1.00 15.35 0.63
N GLU A 138 0.87 15.26 -0.68
CA GLU A 138 1.03 14.00 -1.44
C GLU A 138 2.48 13.47 -1.43
N GLU A 139 3.40 14.26 -0.86
CA GLU A 139 4.84 14.13 -0.94
C GLU A 139 5.49 13.48 0.30
N VAL A 140 4.74 13.27 1.38
CA VAL A 140 5.21 12.58 2.60
C VAL A 140 4.27 11.44 3.01
N LEU A 141 4.80 10.22 3.06
CA LEU A 141 4.11 9.08 3.65
C LEU A 141 4.69 8.77 5.02
N MET A 142 4.04 9.25 6.08
CA MET A 142 4.49 9.11 7.46
C MET A 142 3.92 7.85 8.13
N ASP A 143 4.71 7.25 9.02
CA ASP A 143 4.32 6.10 9.84
C ASP A 143 3.45 6.53 11.03
N LEU A 144 2.16 6.67 10.76
CA LEU A 144 1.14 7.10 11.73
C LEU A 144 0.42 5.93 12.42
N GLU A 145 0.72 4.69 12.02
CA GLU A 145 0.11 3.48 12.57
C GLU A 145 1.01 2.80 13.61
N SER A 146 2.33 2.94 13.49
CA SER A 146 3.22 2.47 14.54
C SER A 146 3.18 3.42 15.73
N PRO A 147 3.24 2.91 16.98
CA PRO A 147 3.45 3.74 18.15
C PRO A 147 4.64 4.69 17.97
N ILE A 148 4.53 5.91 18.51
CA ILE A 148 5.68 6.84 18.54
C ILE A 148 6.70 6.27 19.51
N TYR A 149 7.93 6.16 19.03
CA TYR A 149 9.03 5.72 19.88
C TYR A 149 9.55 6.89 20.68
N ILE A 150 9.57 6.76 22.01
CA ILE A 150 9.89 7.86 22.93
C ILE A 150 11.10 7.44 23.76
N PHE A 151 12.18 8.22 23.70
CA PHE A 151 13.31 8.12 24.63
C PHE A 151 13.30 9.32 25.55
N ALA A 152 12.88 9.13 26.79
CA ALA A 152 13.01 10.15 27.85
C ALA A 152 14.31 9.91 28.61
N THR A 153 15.08 10.95 28.87
CA THR A 153 16.36 10.82 29.58
C THR A 153 16.32 11.43 30.97
N SER A 154 17.13 10.90 31.87
CA SER A 154 17.33 11.46 33.19
C SER A 154 18.75 11.19 33.68
N LYS A 155 19.25 12.12 34.50
CA LYS A 155 20.59 12.03 35.07
C LYS A 155 20.63 11.95 36.61
N GLU A 156 19.49 12.16 37.27
CA GLU A 156 19.36 12.19 38.73
C GLU A 156 18.01 11.60 39.18
N THR A 157 17.99 10.87 40.29
CA THR A 157 16.78 10.37 40.96
C THR A 157 16.73 10.82 42.42
N ASP A 158 15.53 10.85 42.98
CA ASP A 158 15.29 11.01 44.43
C ASP A 158 14.48 9.78 44.91
N PRO A 159 15.02 8.93 45.81
CA PRO A 159 16.34 9.03 46.43
C PRO A 159 17.50 8.86 45.41
N PRO A 160 18.67 9.47 45.66
CA PRO A 160 19.84 9.29 44.81
C PRO A 160 20.45 7.89 45.01
N GLY A 161 21.21 7.42 44.02
CA GLY A 161 21.99 6.18 44.14
C GLY A 161 21.18 4.89 44.09
N ILE A 162 19.99 4.91 43.46
CA ILE A 162 19.18 3.70 43.26
C ILE A 162 19.96 2.71 42.40
N GLU A 163 20.14 1.48 42.87
CA GLU A 163 20.67 0.39 42.05
C GLU A 163 19.54 -0.21 41.21
N TRP A 164 19.58 0.04 39.89
CA TRP A 164 18.50 -0.36 38.98
C TRP A 164 18.57 -1.84 38.57
N ASN A 165 18.18 -2.73 39.49
CA ASN A 165 17.95 -4.16 39.23
C ASN A 165 16.46 -4.47 39.01
N GLN A 166 16.13 -5.69 38.55
CA GLN A 166 14.74 -6.10 38.27
C GLN A 166 13.81 -5.88 39.47
N LYS A 167 14.26 -6.20 40.69
CA LYS A 167 13.47 -6.02 41.91
C LYS A 167 13.18 -4.53 42.18
N GLN A 168 14.15 -3.65 42.00
CA GLN A 168 13.93 -2.20 42.17
C GLN A 168 13.04 -1.62 41.07
N ILE A 169 13.19 -2.06 39.82
CA ILE A 169 12.29 -1.69 38.72
C ILE A 169 10.85 -2.11 39.06
N GLU A 170 10.66 -3.33 39.57
CA GLU A 170 9.35 -3.82 40.00
C GLU A 170 8.79 -3.02 41.19
N ASN A 171 9.64 -2.65 42.15
CA ASN A 171 9.26 -1.81 43.30
C ASN A 171 8.76 -0.42 42.86
N TYR A 172 9.45 0.19 41.89
CA TYR A 172 9.13 1.52 41.37
C TYR A 172 8.24 1.50 40.12
N LYS A 173 7.68 0.34 39.76
CA LYS A 173 6.90 0.17 38.52
C LYS A 173 5.66 1.06 38.46
N LYS A 174 5.04 1.31 39.62
CA LYS A 174 3.87 2.18 39.72
C LYS A 174 4.25 3.64 39.43
N GLU A 175 5.39 4.08 39.95
CA GLU A 175 5.93 5.42 39.77
C GLU A 175 6.48 5.65 38.36
N LEU A 176 7.20 4.67 37.81
CA LEU A 176 7.75 4.74 36.46
C LEU A 176 6.66 4.73 35.37
N SER A 177 5.45 4.23 35.68
CA SER A 177 4.38 3.83 34.75
C SER A 177 4.58 2.44 34.16
N TYR A 178 3.46 1.72 33.99
CA TYR A 178 3.43 0.35 33.45
C TYR A 178 4.03 0.21 32.05
N TRP A 179 4.06 1.30 31.28
CA TRP A 179 4.57 1.33 29.91
C TRP A 179 6.03 1.78 29.83
N THR A 180 6.55 2.33 30.93
CA THR A 180 7.91 2.81 30.99
C THR A 180 8.87 1.66 31.22
N VAL A 181 9.99 1.81 30.57
CA VAL A 181 11.02 0.82 30.41
C VAL A 181 12.28 1.51 30.85
N LEU A 182 12.98 0.95 31.82
CA LEU A 182 14.17 1.58 32.31
C LEU A 182 15.41 0.99 31.63
N TYR A 183 16.23 1.87 31.07
CA TYR A 183 17.62 1.61 30.76
C TYR A 183 18.46 2.51 31.67
N SER A 184 19.33 1.97 32.51
CA SER A 184 19.99 2.75 33.58
C SER A 184 21.42 3.19 33.30
N GLY A 185 22.09 2.62 32.28
CA GLY A 185 23.44 3.02 31.84
C GLY A 185 24.46 3.25 32.96
N GLN A 186 24.25 2.60 34.11
CA GLN A 186 24.71 3.09 35.41
C GLN A 186 26.17 2.74 35.71
N TRP A 187 26.91 2.38 34.67
CA TRP A 187 28.08 1.58 34.84
C TRP A 187 29.14 1.90 33.80
N GLU A 188 30.40 1.84 34.24
CA GLU A 188 31.55 2.00 33.36
C GLU A 188 31.52 1.00 32.20
N ASP A 189 31.79 1.52 31.01
CA ASP A 189 32.15 0.74 29.84
C ASP A 189 33.41 -0.09 30.14
N TYR A 190 33.46 -1.26 29.53
CA TYR A 190 34.37 -2.37 29.79
C TYR A 190 35.86 -1.98 29.99
N SER A 191 36.47 -2.41 31.10
CA SER A 191 37.94 -2.53 31.22
C SER A 191 38.33 -4.00 31.49
N PRO A 192 39.51 -4.47 31.06
CA PRO A 192 39.96 -5.84 31.32
C PRO A 192 40.00 -6.19 32.83
N ASN A 193 40.42 -5.26 33.69
CA ASN A 193 40.37 -5.45 35.14
C ASN A 193 38.94 -5.59 35.67
N LEU A 194 37.98 -4.89 35.06
CA LEU A 194 36.57 -4.92 35.44
C LEU A 194 35.89 -6.23 35.03
N TYR A 195 36.42 -6.93 34.02
CA TYR A 195 35.99 -8.28 33.65
C TYR A 195 36.36 -9.27 34.74
N ASP A 196 37.64 -9.32 35.14
CA ASP A 196 38.14 -10.30 36.13
C ASP A 196 37.43 -10.18 37.50
N VAL A 197 37.14 -8.95 37.93
CA VAL A 197 36.37 -8.67 39.16
C VAL A 197 34.89 -9.10 39.04
N ARG A 198 34.32 -9.14 37.83
CA ARG A 198 32.90 -9.51 37.63
C ARG A 198 32.69 -11.04 37.56
N ILE A 199 33.73 -11.83 37.28
CA ILE A 199 33.63 -13.29 37.18
C ILE A 199 33.93 -13.99 38.51
N SER A 200 34.69 -13.35 39.40
CA SER A 200 35.14 -13.97 40.66
C SER A 200 34.00 -14.42 41.58
N ASP A 201 32.86 -13.71 41.57
CA ASP A 201 31.69 -14.01 42.40
C ASP A 201 30.41 -14.32 41.60
N ASN A 202 30.53 -14.61 40.30
CA ASN A 202 29.38 -14.86 39.41
C ASN A 202 28.31 -13.74 39.42
N LEU A 203 28.75 -12.48 39.61
CA LEU A 203 27.93 -11.27 39.43
C LEU A 203 28.02 -10.71 38.00
N SER A 204 28.59 -11.48 37.07
CA SER A 204 28.65 -11.17 35.64
C SER A 204 27.37 -11.59 34.94
N ASN A 205 26.37 -10.70 34.90
CA ASN A 205 25.34 -10.80 33.87
C ASN A 205 24.72 -9.45 33.52
N ARG A 206 25.46 -8.60 32.79
CA ARG A 206 24.87 -7.45 32.07
C ARG A 206 24.23 -7.83 30.74
N LEU A 207 23.41 -8.87 30.79
CA LEU A 207 22.32 -9.11 29.84
C LEU A 207 20.99 -8.56 30.41
N SER A 208 20.91 -8.37 31.74
CA SER A 208 19.68 -7.98 32.46
C SER A 208 19.15 -6.58 32.13
N GLU A 209 19.93 -5.70 31.49
CA GLU A 209 19.51 -4.33 31.13
C GLU A 209 18.89 -4.20 29.74
N LEU A 210 18.97 -5.25 28.92
CA LEU A 210 18.38 -5.25 27.58
C LEU A 210 16.88 -5.50 27.60
N HIS A 211 16.39 -6.19 28.64
CA HIS A 211 15.06 -6.76 28.70
C HIS A 211 13.94 -5.73 28.62
N PHE A 212 14.26 -4.45 28.71
CA PHE A 212 13.25 -3.43 28.87
C PHE A 212 12.98 -2.67 27.58
N ILE A 213 13.91 -2.44 26.65
CA ILE A 213 13.65 -1.62 25.44
C ILE A 213 12.46 -2.22 24.64
N ASN A 214 11.26 -1.65 24.80
CA ASN A 214 10.02 -2.16 24.20
C ASN A 214 9.71 -1.38 22.93
N ARG A 215 8.68 -1.82 22.18
CA ARG A 215 8.33 -1.23 20.88
C ARG A 215 7.88 0.24 20.94
N ASN A 216 7.51 0.76 22.11
CA ASN A 216 6.74 2.01 22.21
C ASN A 216 7.43 3.10 23.04
N SER A 217 8.32 2.76 23.98
CA SER A 217 8.96 3.76 24.84
C SER A 217 10.13 3.17 25.62
N ALA A 218 11.12 4.01 25.88
CA ALA A 218 12.21 3.78 26.80
C ALA A 218 12.48 5.04 27.63
N PHE A 219 12.80 4.83 28.89
CA PHE A 219 13.30 5.82 29.81
C PHE A 219 14.75 5.48 30.11
N VAL A 220 15.65 6.34 29.68
CA VAL A 220 17.10 6.21 29.79
C VAL A 220 17.56 7.02 30.99
N TYR A 221 17.73 6.36 32.11
CA TYR A 221 18.48 6.91 33.23
C TYR A 221 19.97 6.68 32.99
N MET A 222 20.81 7.62 33.43
CA MET A 222 22.25 7.43 33.60
C MET A 222 22.66 8.19 34.86
N ALA A 223 23.72 7.75 35.54
CA ALA A 223 24.34 8.62 36.55
C ALA A 223 24.85 9.90 35.87
N LYS A 224 24.77 11.06 36.55
CA LYS A 224 25.14 12.37 36.00
C LYS A 224 26.46 12.41 35.25
N GLU A 225 27.53 11.89 35.85
CA GLU A 225 28.85 11.83 35.23
C GLU A 225 28.85 10.96 33.96
N ASN A 226 28.18 9.80 34.00
CA ASN A 226 28.06 8.93 32.82
C ASN A 226 27.24 9.58 31.71
N TYR A 227 26.19 10.31 32.05
CA TYR A 227 25.38 11.02 31.07
C TYR A 227 26.25 12.04 30.31
N GLU A 228 26.96 12.87 31.05
CA GLU A 228 27.81 13.93 30.50
C GLU A 228 28.95 13.36 29.63
N ASN A 229 29.50 12.20 30.01
CA ASN A 229 30.62 11.57 29.29
C ASN A 229 30.21 10.64 28.14
N PHE A 230 29.05 9.99 28.21
CA PHE A 230 28.70 8.87 27.32
C PHE A 230 27.36 9.01 26.59
N PHE A 231 26.49 9.94 26.95
CA PHE A 231 25.18 10.02 26.28
C PHE A 231 25.32 10.36 24.79
N GLU A 232 25.92 11.50 24.47
CA GLU A 232 26.13 11.93 23.08
C GLU A 232 27.14 11.04 22.31
N PRO A 233 28.36 10.76 22.82
CA PRO A 233 29.36 10.03 22.05
C PRO A 233 29.10 8.52 21.97
N TYR A 234 28.18 7.96 22.77
CA TYR A 234 27.91 6.52 22.81
C TYR A 234 26.43 6.15 22.78
N MET A 235 25.63 6.60 23.75
CA MET A 235 24.23 6.15 23.85
C MET A 235 23.40 6.56 22.64
N LYS A 236 23.58 7.79 22.16
CA LYS A 236 22.86 8.29 21.00
C LYS A 236 23.18 7.51 19.72
N PRO A 237 24.45 7.33 19.29
CA PRO A 237 24.77 6.58 18.08
C PRO A 237 24.51 5.07 18.17
N TYR A 238 24.63 4.46 19.35
CA TYR A 238 24.58 2.99 19.50
C TYR A 238 23.30 2.46 20.16
N VAL A 239 22.44 3.30 20.72
CA VAL A 239 21.18 2.86 21.36
C VAL A 239 19.98 3.60 20.80
N VAL A 240 20.02 4.94 20.79
CA VAL A 240 18.88 5.76 20.33
C VAL A 240 18.71 5.65 18.81
N ASN A 241 19.75 5.99 18.04
CA ASN A 241 19.68 6.03 16.58
C ASN A 241 19.37 4.65 15.95
N PRO A 242 20.01 3.53 16.37
CA PRO A 242 19.72 2.22 15.80
C PRO A 242 18.27 1.78 16.03
N THR A 243 17.65 2.23 17.12
CA THR A 243 16.23 1.98 17.39
C THR A 243 15.34 2.69 16.37
N ALA A 244 15.62 3.97 16.06
CA ALA A 244 14.91 4.71 15.02
C ALA A 244 15.11 4.09 13.61
N GLN A 245 16.32 3.62 13.31
CA GLN A 245 16.65 2.93 12.06
C GLN A 245 15.89 1.61 11.92
N ILE A 246 15.87 0.76 12.96
CA ILE A 246 15.11 -0.50 12.96
C ILE A 246 13.61 -0.23 12.78
N ARG A 247 13.06 0.79 13.47
CA ARG A 247 11.66 1.21 13.27
C ARG A 247 11.39 1.60 11.82
N THR A 248 12.31 2.32 11.20
CA THR A 248 12.21 2.76 9.81
C THR A 248 12.24 1.59 8.82
N ILE A 249 13.01 0.54 9.11
CA ILE A 249 12.98 -0.72 8.35
C ILE A 249 11.63 -1.43 8.51
N ILE A 250 11.08 -1.48 9.73
CA ILE A 250 9.79 -2.15 9.99
C ILE A 250 8.67 -1.45 9.23
N PHE A 251 8.67 -0.11 9.27
CA PHE A 251 7.75 0.71 8.52
C PHE A 251 7.81 0.37 7.02
N SER A 252 9.01 0.33 6.43
CA SER A 252 9.15 0.03 5.01
C SER A 252 8.76 -1.40 4.65
N PHE A 253 9.05 -2.39 5.52
CA PHE A 253 8.53 -3.74 5.34
C PHE A 253 7.01 -3.81 5.39
N ARG A 254 6.37 -3.05 6.29
CA ARG A 254 4.91 -3.00 6.36
C ARG A 254 4.33 -2.43 5.07
N GLU A 255 4.86 -1.34 4.54
CA GLU A 255 4.32 -0.73 3.32
C GLU A 255 4.59 -1.56 2.06
N ILE A 256 5.74 -2.24 1.97
CA ILE A 256 5.95 -3.25 0.92
C ILE A 256 4.97 -4.41 1.08
N ASN A 257 4.76 -4.89 2.30
CA ASN A 257 3.81 -5.97 2.54
C ASN A 257 2.37 -5.57 2.16
N ASN A 258 1.95 -4.36 2.51
CA ASN A 258 0.65 -3.80 2.11
C ASN A 258 0.53 -3.74 0.58
N SER A 259 1.60 -3.34 -0.11
CA SER A 259 1.66 -3.31 -1.57
C SER A 259 1.50 -4.72 -2.18
N LEU A 260 2.18 -5.72 -1.61
CA LEU A 260 2.03 -7.12 -2.03
C LEU A 260 0.60 -7.65 -1.80
N ASP A 261 -0.03 -7.28 -0.68
CA ASP A 261 -1.41 -7.69 -0.38
C ASP A 261 -2.41 -7.09 -1.39
N ILE A 262 -2.20 -5.83 -1.79
CA ILE A 262 -3.00 -5.18 -2.84
C ILE A 262 -2.82 -5.88 -4.19
N LEU A 263 -1.58 -6.20 -4.57
CA LEU A 263 -1.29 -6.94 -5.80
C LEU A 263 -1.94 -8.32 -5.80
N PHE A 264 -1.89 -9.03 -4.67
CA PHE A 264 -2.52 -10.32 -4.50
C PHE A 264 -4.04 -10.21 -4.71
N LEU A 265 -4.72 -9.28 -4.02
CA LEU A 265 -6.16 -9.08 -4.16
C LEU A 265 -6.57 -8.76 -5.60
N ASN A 266 -5.88 -7.82 -6.26
CA ASN A 266 -6.15 -7.44 -7.65
C ASN A 266 -5.97 -8.63 -8.61
N THR A 267 -5.01 -9.52 -8.33
CA THR A 267 -4.75 -10.72 -9.12
C THR A 267 -5.94 -11.69 -9.09
N TYR A 268 -6.59 -11.87 -7.92
CA TYR A 268 -7.74 -12.78 -7.79
C TYR A 268 -9.09 -12.17 -8.20
N SER A 269 -9.24 -10.85 -8.16
CA SER A 269 -10.53 -10.20 -8.40
C SER A 269 -10.86 -9.90 -9.88
N GLU A 270 -9.88 -9.78 -10.78
CA GLU A 270 -10.11 -9.06 -12.05
C GLU A 270 -10.27 -9.89 -13.34
N GLY A 271 -10.12 -11.22 -13.37
CA GLY A 271 -10.41 -12.03 -14.57
C GLY A 271 -9.59 -11.73 -15.86
N ARG A 272 -8.79 -10.64 -15.90
CA ARG A 272 -7.71 -10.33 -16.85
C ARG A 272 -6.64 -9.49 -16.16
N ILE A 273 -5.61 -10.15 -15.68
CA ILE A 273 -4.43 -9.50 -15.10
C ILE A 273 -3.52 -9.02 -16.24
N ASP A 274 -3.13 -7.76 -16.28
CA ASP A 274 -2.00 -7.34 -17.12
C ASP A 274 -0.70 -7.86 -16.49
N THR A 275 -0.22 -9.01 -16.99
CA THR A 275 0.96 -9.68 -16.45
C THR A 275 2.22 -8.84 -16.58
N LYS A 276 2.34 -7.98 -17.60
CA LYS A 276 3.54 -7.16 -17.76
C LYS A 276 3.59 -6.08 -16.68
N LYS A 277 2.46 -5.41 -16.45
CA LYS A 277 2.35 -4.43 -15.37
C LYS A 277 2.53 -5.08 -14.00
N LEU A 278 1.97 -6.27 -13.79
CA LEU A 278 2.14 -7.01 -12.54
C LEU A 278 3.61 -7.44 -12.32
N GLU A 279 4.27 -7.95 -13.36
CA GLU A 279 5.68 -8.33 -13.33
C GLU A 279 6.59 -7.14 -13.01
N GLU A 280 6.35 -5.99 -13.65
CA GLU A 280 7.06 -4.74 -13.36
C GLU A 280 6.92 -4.33 -11.89
N LYS A 281 5.69 -4.34 -11.35
CA LYS A 281 5.44 -4.03 -9.95
C LYS A 281 6.12 -5.01 -8.99
N ILE A 282 6.05 -6.31 -9.26
CA ILE A 282 6.73 -7.33 -8.45
C ILE A 282 8.25 -7.13 -8.48
N ASN A 283 8.82 -6.80 -9.63
CA ASN A 283 10.26 -6.53 -9.77
C ASN A 283 10.68 -5.28 -8.99
N ASN A 284 9.88 -4.21 -9.04
CA ASN A 284 10.12 -3.01 -8.24
C ASN A 284 10.08 -3.31 -6.74
N LEU A 285 9.08 -4.05 -6.26
CA LEU A 285 8.99 -4.45 -4.85
C LEU A 285 10.15 -5.38 -4.42
N ARG A 286 10.63 -6.26 -5.32
CA ARG A 286 11.82 -7.08 -5.08
C ARG A 286 13.09 -6.25 -4.97
N PHE A 287 13.22 -5.21 -5.79
CA PHE A 287 14.33 -4.26 -5.72
C PHE A 287 14.34 -3.52 -4.37
N LEU A 288 13.18 -3.00 -3.95
CA LEU A 288 13.04 -2.35 -2.63
C LEU A 288 13.33 -3.31 -1.47
N ARG A 289 12.87 -4.56 -1.56
CA ARG A 289 13.25 -5.62 -0.61
C ARG A 289 14.78 -5.78 -0.55
N GLY A 290 15.47 -5.80 -1.69
CA GLY A 290 16.92 -5.89 -1.75
C GLY A 290 17.62 -4.72 -1.06
N ILE A 291 17.12 -3.50 -1.24
CA ILE A 291 17.62 -2.31 -0.53
C ILE A 291 17.48 -2.48 0.99
N ILE A 292 16.31 -2.92 1.47
CA ILE A 292 16.09 -3.14 2.91
C ILE A 292 16.98 -4.27 3.45
N GLN A 293 17.16 -5.35 2.69
CA GLN A 293 18.05 -6.44 3.07
C GLN A 293 19.50 -5.98 3.19
N ASN A 294 19.95 -5.08 2.33
CA ASN A 294 21.27 -4.46 2.43
C ASN A 294 21.38 -3.62 3.72
N ALA A 295 20.40 -2.75 3.99
CA ALA A 295 20.36 -1.97 5.23
C ALA A 295 20.38 -2.86 6.49
N LEU A 296 19.64 -3.97 6.47
CA LEU A 296 19.67 -4.97 7.54
C LEU A 296 21.03 -5.68 7.65
N SER A 297 21.69 -5.97 6.53
CA SER A 297 22.99 -6.63 6.55
C SER A 297 24.04 -5.83 7.32
N VAL A 298 23.98 -4.49 7.25
CA VAL A 298 24.84 -3.62 8.06
C VAL A 298 24.60 -3.87 9.56
N ILE A 299 23.34 -3.95 9.98
CA ILE A 299 22.96 -4.23 11.38
C ILE A 299 23.41 -5.63 11.80
N TYR A 300 23.25 -6.65 10.96
CA TYR A 300 23.71 -8.02 11.27
C TYR A 300 25.24 -8.14 11.27
N ASN A 301 25.95 -7.45 10.38
CA ASN A 301 27.41 -7.41 10.39
C ASN A 301 27.94 -6.79 11.68
N GLU A 302 27.29 -5.75 12.19
CA GLU A 302 27.61 -5.21 13.52
C GLU A 302 27.44 -6.27 14.62
N LEU A 303 26.46 -7.16 14.54
CA LEU A 303 26.29 -8.25 15.52
C LEU A 303 27.40 -9.30 15.51
N ASP A 304 27.98 -9.54 14.34
CA ASP A 304 28.96 -10.59 14.12
C ASP A 304 30.39 -10.11 14.38
N TYR A 305 30.70 -8.86 13.99
CA TYR A 305 32.08 -8.35 14.00
C TYR A 305 32.35 -7.32 15.11
N ASN A 306 31.33 -6.69 15.68
CA ASN A 306 31.56 -5.67 16.70
C ASN A 306 31.95 -6.32 18.04
N ARG A 307 33.14 -5.97 18.53
CA ARG A 307 33.67 -6.48 19.81
C ARG A 307 32.97 -5.90 21.04
N ARG A 308 32.14 -4.86 20.88
CA ARG A 308 31.35 -4.26 21.96
C ARG A 308 30.11 -5.11 22.23
N GLN A 309 30.22 -6.00 23.21
CA GLN A 309 29.14 -6.92 23.60
C GLN A 309 27.86 -6.20 24.04
N HIS A 310 27.95 -5.00 24.64
CA HIS A 310 26.79 -4.22 25.07
C HIS A 310 25.95 -3.72 23.89
N TYR A 311 26.57 -3.09 22.89
CA TYR A 311 25.87 -2.63 21.70
C TYR A 311 25.22 -3.77 20.91
N THR A 312 25.97 -4.84 20.65
CA THR A 312 25.45 -6.02 19.92
C THR A 312 24.28 -6.68 20.66
N SER A 313 24.31 -6.64 21.98
CA SER A 313 23.23 -7.10 22.83
C SER A 313 21.96 -6.25 22.68
N VAL A 314 22.07 -4.91 22.62
CA VAL A 314 20.95 -4.00 22.33
C VAL A 314 20.34 -4.32 20.97
N LEU A 315 21.17 -4.46 19.93
CA LEU A 315 20.70 -4.82 18.59
C LEU A 315 19.97 -6.17 18.56
N ARG A 316 20.52 -7.22 19.18
CA ARG A 316 19.85 -8.54 19.28
C ARG A 316 18.49 -8.43 19.96
N HIS A 317 18.42 -7.66 21.05
CA HIS A 317 17.17 -7.43 21.76
C HIS A 317 16.16 -6.70 20.88
N LEU A 318 16.55 -5.62 20.19
CA LEU A 318 15.68 -4.89 19.28
C LEU A 318 15.16 -5.79 18.15
N ILE A 319 16.04 -6.55 17.49
CA ILE A 319 15.66 -7.52 16.43
C ILE A 319 14.62 -8.52 16.92
N LYS A 320 14.84 -9.08 18.12
CA LYS A 320 13.89 -10.01 18.75
C LYS A 320 12.59 -9.32 19.13
N LYS A 321 12.66 -8.14 19.75
CA LYS A 321 11.49 -7.41 20.26
C LYS A 321 10.58 -6.97 19.13
N PHE A 322 11.16 -6.49 18.03
CA PHE A 322 10.44 -6.08 16.84
C PHE A 322 10.05 -7.23 15.92
N ASP A 323 10.43 -8.46 16.25
CA ASP A 323 10.11 -9.66 15.50
C ASP A 323 10.57 -9.59 14.03
N MET A 324 11.75 -9.01 13.83
CA MET A 324 12.31 -8.71 12.51
C MET A 324 12.49 -9.94 11.64
N ASN A 325 12.92 -11.05 12.24
CA ASN A 325 13.12 -12.31 11.53
C ASN A 325 11.82 -12.84 10.95
N ASN A 326 10.74 -12.87 11.74
CA ASN A 326 9.44 -13.33 11.26
C ASN A 326 8.85 -12.42 10.18
N ILE A 327 9.00 -11.09 10.31
CA ILE A 327 8.55 -10.13 9.29
C ILE A 327 9.27 -10.41 7.96
N LYS A 328 10.60 -10.57 8.02
CA LYS A 328 11.43 -10.91 6.86
C LYS A 328 11.01 -12.22 6.21
N GLU A 329 10.81 -13.27 7.00
CA GLU A 329 10.39 -14.60 6.52
C GLU A 329 9.02 -14.56 5.84
N ARG A 330 8.01 -13.94 6.48
CA ARG A 330 6.66 -13.80 5.91
C ARG A 330 6.67 -13.04 4.60
N MET A 331 7.43 -11.95 4.53
CA MET A 331 7.57 -11.18 3.30
C MET A 331 8.25 -12.01 2.20
N ASN A 332 9.32 -12.75 2.50
CA ASN A 332 9.96 -13.65 1.54
C ASN A 332 8.98 -14.70 1.00
N GLN A 333 8.22 -15.35 1.89
CA GLN A 333 7.19 -16.32 1.50
C GLN A 333 6.13 -15.71 0.56
N LYS A 334 5.70 -14.47 0.80
CA LYS A 334 4.75 -13.77 -0.11
C LYS A 334 5.35 -13.50 -1.49
N PHE A 335 6.62 -13.09 -1.55
CA PHE A 335 7.31 -12.92 -2.83
C PHE A 335 7.44 -14.23 -3.60
N ASP A 336 7.70 -15.34 -2.91
CA ASP A 336 7.81 -16.66 -3.52
C ASP A 336 6.43 -17.14 -4.03
N LEU A 337 5.37 -16.91 -3.26
CA LEU A 337 4.00 -17.22 -3.67
C LEU A 337 3.60 -16.45 -4.93
N LEU A 338 3.83 -15.13 -4.96
CA LEU A 338 3.52 -14.30 -6.13
C LEU A 338 4.33 -14.72 -7.36
N TYR A 339 5.59 -15.11 -7.17
CA TYR A 339 6.41 -15.64 -8.26
C TYR A 339 5.84 -16.94 -8.83
N ASN A 340 5.45 -17.87 -7.96
CA ASN A 340 4.84 -19.12 -8.38
C ASN A 340 3.52 -18.88 -9.13
N MET A 341 2.66 -18.00 -8.59
CA MET A 341 1.43 -17.60 -9.27
C MET A 341 1.70 -16.97 -10.64
N MET A 342 2.69 -16.09 -10.75
CA MET A 342 3.08 -15.49 -12.03
C MET A 342 3.53 -16.55 -13.04
N ASN A 343 4.31 -17.53 -12.60
CA ASN A 343 4.74 -18.64 -13.45
C ASN A 343 3.55 -19.49 -13.91
N GLU A 344 2.60 -19.79 -13.01
CA GLU A 344 1.37 -20.50 -13.36
C GLU A 344 0.54 -19.71 -14.39
N ILE A 345 0.39 -18.40 -14.21
CA ILE A 345 -0.32 -17.53 -15.17
C ILE A 345 0.40 -17.54 -16.52
N HIS A 346 1.73 -17.46 -16.53
CA HIS A 346 2.52 -17.53 -17.77
C HIS A 346 2.36 -18.88 -18.48
N GLN A 347 2.46 -19.99 -17.75
CA GLN A 347 2.28 -21.33 -18.30
C GLN A 347 0.87 -21.51 -18.88
N LYS A 348 -0.15 -21.08 -18.16
CA LYS A 348 -1.54 -21.15 -18.62
C LYS A 348 -1.76 -20.36 -19.90
N ARG A 349 -1.17 -19.17 -20.02
CA ARG A 349 -1.24 -18.39 -21.27
C ARG A 349 -0.54 -19.06 -22.44
N VAL A 350 0.65 -19.60 -22.21
CA VAL A 350 1.37 -20.36 -23.25
C VAL A 350 0.54 -21.55 -23.71
N GLN A 351 -0.12 -22.26 -22.78
CA GLN A 351 -1.00 -23.37 -23.11
C GLN A 351 -2.25 -22.92 -23.88
N GLU A 352 -2.91 -21.84 -23.47
CA GLU A 352 -4.07 -21.27 -24.19
C GLU A 352 -3.68 -20.84 -25.63
N ASP A 353 -2.51 -20.20 -25.81
CA ASP A 353 -1.98 -19.82 -27.11
C ASP A 353 -1.65 -21.05 -27.98
N GLN A 354 -1.11 -22.12 -27.38
CA GLN A 354 -0.85 -23.39 -28.05
C GLN A 354 -2.15 -24.07 -28.48
N GLU A 355 -3.17 -24.15 -27.62
CA GLU A 355 -4.47 -24.73 -27.95
C GLU A 355 -5.20 -23.95 -29.05
N GLU A 356 -5.13 -22.62 -29.05
CA GLU A 356 -5.65 -21.79 -30.14
C GLU A 356 -4.89 -22.05 -31.44
N THR A 357 -3.57 -22.19 -31.37
CA THR A 357 -2.71 -22.53 -32.51
C THR A 357 -3.03 -23.91 -33.07
N GLU A 358 -3.17 -24.93 -32.21
CA GLU A 358 -3.55 -26.29 -32.61
C GLU A 358 -4.95 -26.35 -33.20
N LYS A 359 -5.93 -25.63 -32.64
CA LYS A 359 -7.27 -25.53 -33.26
C LYS A 359 -7.20 -24.91 -34.64
N ALA A 360 -6.42 -23.84 -34.81
CA ALA A 360 -6.21 -23.21 -36.12
C ALA A 360 -5.51 -24.16 -37.11
N LEU A 361 -4.47 -24.87 -36.67
CA LEU A 361 -3.75 -25.86 -37.47
C LEU A 361 -4.61 -27.08 -37.83
N ASN A 362 -5.45 -27.56 -36.91
CA ASN A 362 -6.37 -28.66 -37.17
C ASN A 362 -7.45 -28.27 -38.19
N ILE A 363 -7.98 -27.05 -38.10
CA ILE A 363 -8.88 -26.50 -39.13
C ILE A 363 -8.13 -26.40 -40.48
N LEU A 364 -6.89 -25.95 -40.47
CA LEU A 364 -6.07 -25.86 -41.68
C LEU A 364 -5.78 -27.24 -42.29
N ASN A 365 -5.37 -28.21 -41.48
CA ASN A 365 -5.11 -29.59 -41.91
C ASN A 365 -6.39 -30.29 -42.40
N PHE A 366 -7.54 -29.98 -41.82
CA PHE A 366 -8.84 -30.42 -42.31
C PHE A 366 -9.14 -29.82 -43.70
N LEU A 367 -8.87 -28.53 -43.89
CA LEU A 367 -9.08 -27.84 -45.17
C LEU A 367 -8.05 -28.22 -46.26
N LEU A 368 -6.82 -28.55 -45.86
CA LEU A 368 -5.68 -28.85 -46.75
C LEU A 368 -5.28 -30.33 -46.74
N GLY A 369 -6.12 -31.23 -46.22
CA GLY A 369 -5.78 -32.65 -46.09
C GLY A 369 -5.23 -33.22 -47.41
N ALA A 370 -4.18 -34.05 -47.32
CA ALA A 370 -3.41 -34.52 -48.49
C ALA A 370 -4.26 -35.14 -49.60
N GLY A 371 -5.42 -35.73 -49.27
CA GLY A 371 -6.40 -36.22 -50.25
C GLY A 371 -7.05 -35.12 -51.08
N ILE A 372 -7.44 -33.99 -50.48
CA ILE A 372 -8.09 -32.87 -51.18
C ILE A 372 -7.08 -32.17 -52.11
N LEU A 373 -5.83 -31.98 -51.66
CA LEU A 373 -4.77 -31.44 -52.51
C LEU A 373 -4.39 -32.40 -53.65
N ALA A 374 -4.32 -33.71 -53.40
CA ALA A 374 -4.07 -34.70 -54.43
C ALA A 374 -5.21 -34.79 -55.46
N ASP A 375 -6.46 -34.71 -55.02
CA ASP A 375 -7.65 -34.69 -55.89
C ASP A 375 -7.70 -33.41 -56.73
N LEU A 376 -7.37 -32.25 -56.16
CA LEU A 376 -7.25 -30.99 -56.89
C LEU A 376 -6.14 -31.02 -57.93
N VAL A 377 -4.96 -31.54 -57.58
CA VAL A 377 -3.83 -31.69 -58.52
C VAL A 377 -4.17 -32.69 -59.61
N GLY A 378 -4.86 -33.79 -59.27
CA GLY A 378 -5.38 -34.76 -60.23
C GLY A 378 -6.36 -34.12 -61.22
N LEU A 379 -7.31 -33.32 -60.73
CA LEU A 379 -8.26 -32.57 -61.56
C LEU A 379 -7.57 -31.52 -62.45
N LEU A 380 -6.57 -30.81 -61.92
CA LEU A 380 -5.75 -29.86 -62.69
C LEU A 380 -4.92 -30.56 -63.79
N MET A 381 -4.33 -31.71 -63.49
CA MET A 381 -3.57 -32.50 -64.45
C MET A 381 -4.48 -33.06 -65.55
N ILE A 382 -5.70 -33.50 -65.21
CA ILE A 382 -6.71 -33.93 -66.19
C ILE A 382 -7.14 -32.74 -67.06
N ALA A 383 -7.32 -31.56 -66.47
CA ALA A 383 -7.68 -30.34 -67.19
C ALA A 383 -6.57 -29.88 -68.17
N LEU A 384 -5.29 -30.07 -67.81
CA LEU A 384 -4.14 -29.66 -68.61
C LEU A 384 -3.72 -30.68 -69.70
N ASN A 385 -4.13 -31.94 -69.60
CA ASN A 385 -3.76 -33.02 -70.54
C ASN A 385 -4.81 -33.32 -71.64
N LEU A 386 -5.85 -32.49 -71.81
CA LEU A 386 -6.87 -32.70 -72.83
C LEU A 386 -6.43 -32.11 -74.19
N ASN A 387 -6.58 -32.90 -75.25
CA ASN A 387 -6.23 -32.54 -76.63
C ASN A 387 -6.93 -31.23 -77.08
N GLU A 388 -6.19 -30.38 -77.79
CA GLU A 388 -6.57 -29.01 -78.22
C GLU A 388 -7.82 -28.88 -79.11
N SER A 389 -8.51 -29.98 -79.45
CA SER A 389 -9.58 -29.97 -80.47
C SER A 389 -11.02 -29.90 -79.93
N ASP A 390 -11.27 -29.86 -78.61
CA ASP A 390 -12.62 -29.74 -78.04
C ASP A 390 -12.80 -28.47 -77.18
N PHE A 391 -13.28 -27.40 -77.81
CA PHE A 391 -13.47 -26.08 -77.20
C PHE A 391 -14.36 -26.11 -75.95
N SER A 392 -15.35 -27.01 -75.90
CA SER A 392 -16.29 -27.14 -74.78
C SER A 392 -15.59 -27.66 -73.53
N ALA A 393 -14.67 -28.62 -73.70
CA ALA A 393 -13.87 -29.16 -72.61
C ALA A 393 -12.86 -28.14 -72.06
N ILE A 394 -12.23 -27.35 -72.94
CA ILE A 394 -11.31 -26.27 -72.56
C ILE A 394 -12.04 -25.20 -71.73
N MET A 395 -13.25 -24.81 -72.14
CA MET A 395 -14.08 -23.84 -71.40
C MET A 395 -14.46 -24.35 -70.01
N LEU A 396 -14.96 -25.59 -69.93
CA LEU A 396 -15.37 -26.19 -68.66
C LEU A 396 -14.18 -26.31 -67.68
N ASN A 397 -13.03 -26.75 -68.18
CA ASN A 397 -11.81 -26.87 -67.37
C ASN A 397 -11.25 -25.53 -66.92
N SER A 398 -11.34 -24.49 -67.77
CA SER A 398 -10.96 -23.13 -67.39
C SER A 398 -11.84 -22.61 -66.25
N ILE A 399 -13.15 -22.87 -66.29
CA ILE A 399 -14.09 -22.50 -65.21
C ILE A 399 -13.74 -23.26 -63.92
N VAL A 400 -13.53 -24.57 -63.99
CA VAL A 400 -13.17 -25.40 -62.84
C VAL A 400 -11.83 -24.94 -62.22
N SER A 401 -10.83 -24.63 -63.05
CA SER A 401 -9.52 -24.12 -62.62
C SER A 401 -9.64 -22.77 -61.91
N VAL A 402 -10.48 -21.86 -62.41
CA VAL A 402 -10.75 -20.56 -61.76
C VAL A 402 -11.43 -20.74 -60.40
N ILE A 403 -12.42 -21.64 -60.30
CA ILE A 403 -13.10 -21.94 -59.03
C ILE A 403 -12.10 -22.49 -58.00
N ILE A 404 -11.29 -23.48 -58.41
CA ILE A 404 -10.26 -24.09 -57.58
C ILE A 404 -9.23 -23.05 -57.11
N SER A 405 -8.70 -22.23 -58.03
CA SER A 405 -7.71 -21.20 -57.73
C SER A 405 -8.27 -20.13 -56.79
N SER A 406 -9.55 -19.79 -56.92
CA SER A 406 -10.25 -18.86 -56.02
C SER A 406 -10.38 -19.42 -54.60
N ILE A 407 -10.75 -20.70 -54.46
CA ILE A 407 -10.83 -21.38 -53.15
C ILE A 407 -9.45 -21.42 -52.49
N LEU A 408 -8.39 -21.76 -53.25
CA LEU A 408 -7.02 -21.82 -52.74
C LEU A 408 -6.52 -20.44 -52.28
N THR A 409 -6.83 -19.39 -53.05
CA THR A 409 -6.46 -18.01 -52.73
C THR A 409 -7.16 -17.52 -51.47
N ILE A 410 -8.46 -17.82 -51.31
CA ILE A 410 -9.23 -17.50 -50.09
C ILE A 410 -8.64 -18.23 -48.88
N ALA A 411 -8.26 -19.50 -49.02
CA ALA A 411 -7.63 -20.27 -47.95
C ALA A 411 -6.28 -19.67 -47.52
N ILE A 412 -5.44 -19.24 -48.48
CA ILE A 412 -4.16 -18.57 -48.21
C ILE A 412 -4.38 -17.21 -47.54
N ILE A 413 -5.34 -16.40 -48.02
CA ILE A 413 -5.69 -15.12 -47.40
C ILE A 413 -6.20 -15.32 -45.98
N TYR A 414 -7.05 -16.32 -45.74
CA TYR A 414 -7.54 -16.67 -44.42
C TYR A 414 -6.41 -17.13 -43.49
N TYR A 415 -5.48 -17.95 -43.99
CA TYR A 415 -4.27 -18.36 -43.26
C TYR A 415 -3.41 -17.16 -42.83
N ILE A 416 -3.12 -16.25 -43.77
CA ILE A 416 -2.37 -15.02 -43.49
C ILE A 416 -3.14 -14.13 -42.49
N PHE A 417 -4.45 -13.99 -42.67
CA PHE A 417 -5.31 -13.19 -41.79
C PHE A 417 -5.34 -13.74 -40.36
N VAL A 418 -5.45 -15.06 -40.18
CA VAL A 418 -5.39 -15.71 -38.85
C VAL A 418 -4.03 -15.43 -38.20
N LYS A 419 -2.92 -15.58 -38.94
CA LYS A 419 -1.57 -15.30 -38.44
C LYS A 419 -1.38 -13.82 -38.04
N ILE A 420 -2.04 -12.89 -38.72
CA ILE A 420 -2.03 -11.45 -38.40
C ILE A 420 -2.95 -11.14 -37.20
N LYS A 421 -4.11 -11.79 -37.09
CA LYS A 421 -5.11 -11.54 -36.04
C LYS A 421 -4.61 -11.97 -34.65
N VAL A 422 -3.80 -13.03 -34.58
CA VAL A 422 -3.10 -13.47 -33.36
C VAL A 422 -2.18 -12.38 -32.78
N LYS A 423 -1.85 -11.34 -33.55
CA LYS A 423 -1.02 -10.21 -33.11
C LYS A 423 -1.79 -8.98 -32.62
N ARG A 424 -3.14 -8.99 -32.54
CA ARG A 424 -3.94 -7.80 -32.18
C ARG A 424 -4.34 -7.77 -30.70
N LYS A 425 -4.14 -6.61 -30.08
CA LYS A 425 -4.50 -6.26 -28.69
C LYS A 425 -6.01 -6.43 -28.46
N LYS A 426 -6.41 -7.06 -27.35
CA LYS A 426 -7.80 -7.43 -27.06
C LYS A 426 -8.53 -6.27 -26.38
N ILE A 427 -9.60 -5.78 -27.01
CA ILE A 427 -10.48 -4.73 -26.48
C ILE A 427 -11.39 -5.31 -25.39
N ASN A 428 -11.51 -4.63 -24.24
CA ASN A 428 -12.41 -5.02 -23.16
C ASN A 428 -13.84 -4.51 -23.44
N LYS A 429 -14.88 -5.26 -23.06
CA LYS A 429 -16.28 -4.90 -23.30
C LYS A 429 -17.07 -4.87 -21.99
N THR A 430 -17.80 -3.79 -21.76
CA THR A 430 -18.56 -3.49 -20.54
C THR A 430 -19.99 -3.05 -20.85
N VAL A 431 -20.83 -3.00 -19.82
CA VAL A 431 -22.20 -2.49 -19.87
C VAL A 431 -22.44 -1.53 -18.70
N ASP A 432 -23.21 -0.47 -18.96
CA ASP A 432 -23.58 0.53 -17.95
C ASP A 432 -25.10 0.72 -17.91
N GLY A 433 -25.68 0.81 -16.71
CA GLY A 433 -27.11 0.98 -16.49
C GLY A 433 -27.48 2.33 -15.92
N VAL A 434 -28.22 3.14 -16.67
CA VAL A 434 -28.94 4.30 -16.13
C VAL A 434 -30.25 3.80 -15.53
N VAL A 435 -30.26 3.50 -14.22
CA VAL A 435 -31.40 2.88 -13.54
C VAL A 435 -32.27 3.92 -12.87
N LEU A 436 -33.47 4.16 -13.41
CA LEU A 436 -34.48 5.04 -12.83
C LEU A 436 -35.26 4.34 -11.71
N ASN A 437 -35.59 5.09 -10.66
CA ASN A 437 -36.63 4.68 -9.72
C ASN A 437 -38.02 4.72 -10.39
N LYS A 438 -39.03 4.19 -9.71
CA LYS A 438 -40.40 4.13 -10.26
C LYS A 438 -41.01 5.50 -10.55
N GLU A 439 -40.66 6.50 -9.75
CA GLU A 439 -41.15 7.88 -9.89
C GLU A 439 -40.40 8.66 -10.98
N LYS A 440 -39.32 8.08 -11.54
CA LYS A 440 -38.46 8.66 -12.58
C LYS A 440 -37.83 10.00 -12.20
N ASP A 441 -37.65 10.26 -10.90
CA ASP A 441 -37.05 11.49 -10.36
C ASP A 441 -35.64 11.27 -9.79
N LYS A 442 -35.23 9.99 -9.64
CA LYS A 442 -33.93 9.57 -9.11
C LYS A 442 -33.32 8.48 -9.97
N ILE A 443 -31.99 8.46 -10.02
CA ILE A 443 -31.21 7.34 -10.59
C ILE A 443 -30.37 6.68 -9.52
N ILE A 444 -30.02 5.43 -9.77
CA ILE A 444 -29.09 4.68 -8.92
C ILE A 444 -27.68 4.95 -9.37
N LEU A 445 -26.84 5.33 -8.41
CA LEU A 445 -25.41 5.44 -8.59
C LEU A 445 -24.68 4.64 -7.53
N VAL A 446 -23.53 4.11 -7.91
CA VAL A 446 -22.65 3.34 -7.04
C VAL A 446 -21.42 4.19 -6.72
N LYS A 447 -21.10 4.35 -5.44
CA LYS A 447 -19.90 5.08 -5.05
C LYS A 447 -18.67 4.19 -5.20
N ARG A 448 -17.73 4.59 -6.07
CA ARG A 448 -16.49 3.85 -6.32
C ARG A 448 -15.58 3.88 -5.10
N ARG A 449 -15.03 2.73 -4.73
CA ARG A 449 -14.17 2.58 -3.55
C ARG A 449 -12.68 2.52 -3.85
N PHE A 450 -12.33 2.27 -5.10
CA PHE A 450 -10.95 2.09 -5.55
C PHE A 450 -10.67 2.98 -6.77
N PRO A 451 -9.41 3.42 -6.94
CA PRO A 451 -8.97 4.10 -8.16
C PRO A 451 -9.16 3.24 -9.42
N PRO A 452 -9.26 3.84 -10.62
CA PRO A 452 -9.39 5.28 -10.87
C PRO A 452 -10.75 5.82 -10.37
N PHE A 453 -10.86 7.13 -10.17
CA PHE A 453 -12.09 7.81 -9.71
C PHE A 453 -12.60 7.32 -8.35
N GLN A 454 -11.70 7.09 -7.38
CA GLN A 454 -12.08 6.73 -6.02
C GLN A 454 -12.98 7.83 -5.42
N ASN A 455 -14.04 7.43 -4.71
CA ASN A 455 -15.08 8.28 -4.13
C ASN A 455 -16.03 8.98 -5.12
N TYR A 456 -15.85 8.80 -6.44
CA TYR A 456 -16.79 9.32 -7.45
C TYR A 456 -18.00 8.38 -7.57
N TYR A 457 -19.12 8.91 -8.03
CA TYR A 457 -20.29 8.12 -8.36
C TYR A 457 -20.16 7.54 -9.77
N ALA A 458 -20.57 6.28 -9.94
CA ALA A 458 -20.61 5.57 -11.20
C ALA A 458 -22.01 5.02 -11.48
N LEU A 459 -22.32 4.78 -12.74
CA LEU A 459 -23.48 4.01 -13.14
C LEU A 459 -23.20 2.55 -12.74
N PRO A 460 -24.21 1.80 -12.26
CA PRO A 460 -24.04 0.39 -12.03
C PRO A 460 -23.75 -0.34 -13.34
N GLY A 461 -22.77 -1.22 -13.35
CA GLY A 461 -22.25 -1.78 -14.60
C GLY A 461 -20.97 -2.58 -14.41
N GLY A 462 -20.60 -3.34 -15.45
CA GLY A 462 -19.44 -4.22 -15.37
C GLY A 462 -19.14 -4.96 -16.67
N TYR A 463 -18.30 -6.00 -16.58
CA TYR A 463 -17.78 -6.70 -17.75
C TYR A 463 -18.77 -7.73 -18.28
N ILE A 464 -18.80 -7.89 -19.60
CA ILE A 464 -19.54 -8.98 -20.25
C ILE A 464 -18.72 -10.27 -20.14
N GLN A 465 -19.28 -11.29 -19.50
CA GLN A 465 -18.69 -12.62 -19.33
C GLN A 465 -18.83 -13.48 -20.59
N LYS A 466 -18.09 -14.59 -20.64
CA LYS A 466 -18.12 -15.49 -21.80
C LYS A 466 -19.43 -16.28 -21.80
N GLY A 467 -20.20 -16.16 -22.88
CA GLY A 467 -21.43 -16.94 -23.09
C GLY A 467 -22.71 -16.27 -22.62
N GLU A 468 -22.65 -15.04 -22.09
CA GLU A 468 -23.85 -14.24 -21.79
C GLU A 468 -24.13 -13.19 -22.88
N THR A 469 -25.39 -12.77 -23.00
CA THR A 469 -25.77 -11.62 -23.83
C THR A 469 -25.42 -10.29 -23.13
N ILE A 470 -25.45 -9.18 -23.87
CA ILE A 470 -25.16 -7.84 -23.31
C ILE A 470 -26.23 -7.48 -22.28
N GLU A 471 -27.48 -7.82 -22.57
CA GLU A 471 -28.64 -7.60 -21.72
C GLU A 471 -28.57 -8.44 -20.44
N ASP A 472 -28.16 -9.71 -20.54
CA ASP A 472 -27.97 -10.59 -19.38
C ASP A 472 -26.86 -10.07 -18.46
N ALA A 473 -25.73 -9.62 -19.06
CA ALA A 473 -24.62 -9.02 -18.33
C ALA A 473 -25.09 -7.80 -17.53
N LEU A 474 -25.85 -6.91 -18.16
CA LEU A 474 -26.36 -5.70 -17.51
C LEU A 474 -27.27 -6.02 -16.33
N ILE A 475 -28.21 -6.96 -16.50
CA ILE A 475 -29.14 -7.38 -15.44
C ILE A 475 -28.36 -8.01 -14.27
N ARG A 476 -27.36 -8.84 -14.57
CA ARG A 476 -26.48 -9.47 -13.57
C ARG A 476 -25.71 -8.43 -12.77
N GLU A 477 -24.99 -7.52 -13.44
CA GLU A 477 -24.15 -6.49 -12.79
C GLU A 477 -24.98 -5.59 -11.88
N ILE A 478 -26.12 -5.07 -12.37
CA ILE A 478 -27.03 -4.24 -11.57
C ILE A 478 -27.52 -5.03 -10.34
N LYS A 479 -27.87 -6.31 -10.51
CA LYS A 479 -28.31 -7.16 -9.41
C LYS A 479 -27.19 -7.42 -8.39
N GLU A 480 -25.94 -7.54 -8.82
CA GLU A 480 -24.81 -7.78 -7.92
C GLU A 480 -24.44 -6.55 -7.09
N GLU A 481 -24.41 -5.37 -7.70
CA GLU A 481 -24.02 -4.13 -7.05
C GLU A 481 -25.12 -3.51 -6.19
N THR A 482 -26.38 -3.62 -6.62
CA THR A 482 -27.51 -2.91 -6.02
C THR A 482 -28.55 -3.83 -5.37
N ASN A 483 -28.52 -5.12 -5.72
CA ASN A 483 -29.53 -6.13 -5.37
C ASN A 483 -30.95 -5.83 -5.89
N LEU A 484 -31.07 -4.95 -6.88
CA LEU A 484 -32.34 -4.63 -7.52
C LEU A 484 -32.57 -5.47 -8.78
N LYS A 485 -33.84 -5.71 -9.07
CA LYS A 485 -34.28 -6.26 -10.36
C LYS A 485 -34.72 -5.09 -11.23
N VAL A 486 -34.28 -5.07 -12.48
CA VAL A 486 -34.58 -4.01 -13.43
C VAL A 486 -35.14 -4.57 -14.73
N SER A 487 -35.90 -3.74 -15.46
CA SER A 487 -36.25 -3.97 -16.86
C SER A 487 -35.51 -2.97 -17.74
N ILE A 488 -34.92 -3.46 -18.82
CA ILE A 488 -34.28 -2.63 -19.85
C ILE A 488 -35.38 -1.92 -20.64
N LEU A 489 -35.30 -0.60 -20.75
CA LEU A 489 -36.23 0.22 -21.53
C LEU A 489 -35.70 0.45 -22.94
N GLU A 490 -34.45 0.89 -23.05
CA GLU A 490 -33.81 1.18 -24.33
C GLU A 490 -32.28 1.17 -24.21
N LYS A 491 -31.61 1.05 -25.35
CA LYS A 491 -30.16 1.24 -25.47
C LYS A 491 -29.86 2.73 -25.68
N ILE A 492 -29.03 3.31 -24.82
CA ILE A 492 -28.62 4.72 -24.91
C ILE A 492 -27.54 4.87 -25.99
N GLY A 493 -26.50 4.03 -25.96
CA GLY A 493 -25.38 4.20 -26.87
C GLY A 493 -24.25 3.19 -26.70
N TYR A 494 -23.23 3.34 -27.55
CA TYR A 494 -21.97 2.62 -27.50
C TYR A 494 -20.84 3.64 -27.33
N TYR A 495 -19.95 3.40 -26.36
CA TYR A 495 -18.91 4.32 -25.93
C TYR A 495 -17.56 3.64 -26.05
N ASP A 496 -16.74 4.08 -27.00
CA ASP A 496 -15.49 3.45 -27.43
C ASP A 496 -14.32 4.45 -27.55
N ASP A 497 -14.43 5.61 -26.89
CA ASP A 497 -13.31 6.56 -26.83
C ASP A 497 -12.09 5.87 -26.19
N PRO A 498 -10.92 5.83 -26.86
CA PRO A 498 -9.73 5.14 -26.35
C PRO A 498 -9.25 5.60 -24.97
N ASN A 499 -9.62 6.82 -24.55
CA ASN A 499 -9.24 7.41 -23.27
C ASN A 499 -10.36 7.41 -22.23
N ARG A 500 -11.51 6.77 -22.50
CA ARG A 500 -12.63 6.75 -21.55
C ARG A 500 -12.32 6.06 -20.24
N ASP A 501 -11.39 5.10 -20.25
CA ASP A 501 -10.89 4.41 -19.07
C ASP A 501 -9.35 4.48 -19.02
N PRO A 502 -8.76 5.08 -17.97
CA PRO A 502 -7.30 5.19 -17.86
C PRO A 502 -6.58 3.84 -17.68
N ARG A 503 -7.33 2.75 -17.45
CA ARG A 503 -6.79 1.39 -17.33
C ARG A 503 -6.53 0.73 -18.69
N GLY A 504 -7.09 1.26 -19.79
CA GLY A 504 -6.88 0.76 -21.14
C GLY A 504 -8.12 0.83 -22.03
N GLU A 505 -8.05 0.17 -23.19
CA GLU A 505 -9.11 0.20 -24.21
C GLU A 505 -10.34 -0.62 -23.76
N VAL A 506 -11.37 0.10 -23.28
CA VAL A 506 -12.62 -0.46 -22.76
C VAL A 506 -13.79 0.16 -23.51
N HIS A 507 -14.60 -0.66 -24.20
CA HIS A 507 -15.82 -0.20 -24.85
C HIS A 507 -17.02 -0.53 -23.97
N SER A 508 -17.93 0.42 -23.75
CA SER A 508 -19.15 0.22 -22.96
C SER A 508 -20.40 0.35 -23.82
N THR A 509 -21.42 -0.48 -23.54
CA THR A 509 -22.77 -0.30 -24.07
C THR A 509 -23.69 0.13 -22.93
N ALA A 510 -24.25 1.34 -23.01
CA ALA A 510 -25.11 1.87 -21.96
C ALA A 510 -26.60 1.70 -22.29
N PHE A 511 -27.40 1.40 -21.26
CA PHE A 511 -28.84 1.19 -21.36
C PHE A 511 -29.60 2.01 -20.32
N LEU A 512 -30.81 2.40 -20.68
CA LEU A 512 -31.79 2.98 -19.76
C LEU A 512 -32.63 1.86 -19.16
N CYS A 513 -32.73 1.83 -17.84
CA CYS A 513 -33.39 0.78 -17.08
C CYS A 513 -34.38 1.37 -16.06
N MET A 514 -35.34 0.56 -15.61
CA MET A 514 -36.28 0.93 -14.55
C MET A 514 -36.41 -0.18 -13.52
N VAL A 515 -36.52 0.17 -12.23
CA VAL A 515 -36.68 -0.81 -11.14
C VAL A 515 -38.01 -1.55 -11.23
N SER A 516 -37.97 -2.89 -11.24
CA SER A 516 -39.12 -3.76 -11.47
C SER A 516 -39.93 -4.09 -10.20
N SER A 517 -39.34 -4.11 -9.00
CA SER A 517 -40.00 -4.54 -7.74
C SER A 517 -40.31 -3.38 -6.77
N SER A 518 -41.24 -3.59 -5.83
CA SER A 518 -41.62 -2.63 -4.77
C SER A 518 -40.64 -2.58 -3.58
N GLU A 519 -39.63 -3.46 -3.55
CA GLU A 519 -38.61 -3.48 -2.52
C GLU A 519 -37.51 -2.46 -2.85
N ASN A 520 -37.66 -1.22 -2.39
CA ASN A 520 -36.65 -0.16 -2.49
C ASN A 520 -35.46 -0.36 -1.51
N ARG A 521 -35.20 -1.59 -1.06
CA ARG A 521 -34.10 -1.85 -0.12
C ARG A 521 -32.83 -2.16 -0.89
N ILE A 522 -32.01 -1.13 -1.04
CA ILE A 522 -30.62 -1.32 -1.48
C ILE A 522 -29.91 -2.13 -0.40
N LYS A 523 -29.42 -3.31 -0.77
CA LYS A 523 -28.54 -4.14 0.06
C LYS A 523 -27.56 -4.84 -0.86
N GLY A 524 -26.41 -4.23 -1.10
CA GLY A 524 -25.31 -4.85 -1.85
C GLY A 524 -24.87 -6.16 -1.18
N LYS A 525 -24.20 -7.04 -1.94
CA LYS A 525 -23.70 -8.35 -1.46
C LYS A 525 -22.60 -8.25 -0.39
N SER A 526 -22.12 -7.05 -0.07
CA SER A 526 -21.18 -6.79 1.01
C SER A 526 -21.58 -5.49 1.74
N ASP A 527 -21.25 -5.35 3.02
CA ASP A 527 -21.33 -4.09 3.80
C ASP A 527 -20.43 -2.97 3.22
N SER A 528 -19.96 -3.16 1.97
CA SER A 528 -18.89 -2.45 1.34
C SER A 528 -19.16 -2.00 -0.11
N ILE A 529 -20.41 -1.76 -0.54
CA ILE A 529 -20.74 -0.98 -1.77
C ILE A 529 -21.97 -0.09 -1.47
N SER A 530 -21.80 1.23 -1.42
CA SER A 530 -22.91 2.15 -1.16
C SER A 530 -23.53 2.56 -2.49
N ALA A 531 -24.50 1.78 -2.97
CA ALA A 531 -25.42 2.23 -4.01
C ALA A 531 -26.48 3.15 -3.38
N GLU A 532 -26.81 4.25 -4.04
CA GLU A 532 -27.71 5.28 -3.53
C GLU A 532 -28.62 5.80 -4.65
N PHE A 533 -29.87 6.12 -4.31
CA PHE A 533 -30.75 6.87 -5.22
C PHE A 533 -30.44 8.36 -5.13
N ILE A 534 -29.91 8.91 -6.21
CA ILE A 534 -29.58 10.34 -6.32
C ILE A 534 -30.61 11.03 -7.20
N SER A 535 -31.09 12.20 -6.76
CA SER A 535 -32.04 13.00 -7.53
C SER A 535 -31.42 13.47 -8.85
N ILE A 536 -32.18 13.40 -9.93
CA ILE A 536 -31.76 13.86 -11.26
C ILE A 536 -31.28 15.32 -11.21
N ASN A 537 -31.92 16.16 -10.41
CA ASN A 537 -31.58 17.58 -10.22
C ASN A 537 -30.21 17.80 -9.54
N GLN A 538 -29.67 16.79 -8.86
CA GLN A 538 -28.37 16.85 -8.19
C GLN A 538 -27.22 16.32 -9.05
N LEU A 539 -27.51 15.67 -10.17
CA LEU A 539 -26.48 14.99 -10.99
C LEU A 539 -25.41 15.93 -11.55
N ASN A 540 -25.76 17.19 -11.81
CA ASN A 540 -24.80 18.21 -12.24
C ASN A 540 -23.80 18.64 -11.16
N LYS A 541 -24.08 18.34 -9.89
CA LYS A 541 -23.29 18.80 -8.72
C LYS A 541 -22.42 17.70 -8.13
N ILE A 542 -22.46 16.50 -8.68
CA ILE A 542 -21.70 15.34 -8.19
C ILE A 542 -20.59 14.97 -9.17
N SER A 543 -19.49 14.45 -8.63
CA SER A 543 -18.38 13.94 -9.43
C SER A 543 -18.73 12.55 -9.95
N LEU A 544 -18.85 12.44 -11.28
CA LEU A 544 -19.14 11.19 -11.98
C LEU A 544 -17.86 10.60 -12.57
N ALA A 545 -17.69 9.29 -12.42
CA ALA A 545 -16.52 8.57 -12.93
C ALA A 545 -16.57 8.42 -14.47
N PHE A 546 -15.39 8.27 -15.08
CA PHE A 546 -15.22 8.02 -16.52
C PHE A 546 -16.00 9.02 -17.39
N ASP A 547 -16.62 8.54 -18.46
CA ASP A 547 -17.51 9.28 -19.35
C ASP A 547 -18.99 9.21 -18.94
N HIS A 548 -19.31 8.83 -17.69
CA HIS A 548 -20.70 8.63 -17.27
C HIS A 548 -21.54 9.91 -17.30
N LYS A 549 -20.90 11.08 -17.17
CA LYS A 549 -21.57 12.36 -17.40
C LYS A 549 -22.09 12.48 -18.84
N LYS A 550 -21.33 12.01 -19.82
CA LYS A 550 -21.74 11.95 -21.24
C LYS A 550 -22.90 10.98 -21.42
N ILE A 551 -22.82 9.78 -20.81
CA ILE A 551 -23.91 8.79 -20.84
C ILE A 551 -25.22 9.39 -20.31
N LEU A 552 -25.16 10.14 -19.20
CA LEU A 552 -26.33 10.80 -18.61
C LEU A 552 -26.84 11.99 -19.45
N GLN A 553 -25.97 12.67 -20.19
CA GLN A 553 -26.37 13.69 -21.17
C GLN A 553 -27.08 13.06 -22.36
N ASP A 554 -26.55 11.97 -22.89
CA ASP A 554 -27.13 11.24 -24.03
C ASP A 554 -28.45 10.56 -23.64
N ALA A 555 -28.63 10.22 -22.35
CA ALA A 555 -29.91 9.80 -21.77
C ALA A 555 -30.88 10.96 -21.44
N ASN A 556 -30.57 12.20 -21.79
CA ASN A 556 -31.36 13.41 -21.51
C ASN A 556 -31.65 13.68 -20.01
N LEU A 557 -30.82 13.17 -19.09
CA LEU A 557 -30.96 13.41 -17.65
C LEU A 557 -30.12 14.59 -17.15
N ILE A 558 -29.10 14.99 -17.91
CA ILE A 558 -28.24 16.13 -17.64
C ILE A 558 -28.21 17.04 -18.87
N LYS A 559 -28.33 18.35 -18.69
CA LYS A 559 -28.14 19.31 -19.79
C LYS A 559 -26.68 19.28 -20.29
N LYS A 560 -26.50 19.26 -21.61
CA LYS A 560 -25.20 19.55 -22.22
C LYS A 560 -24.83 20.99 -21.86
N ASN A 561 -23.69 21.21 -21.20
CA ASN A 561 -23.17 22.57 -21.08
C ASN A 561 -22.91 23.06 -22.51
N SER A 562 -23.58 24.13 -22.95
CA SER A 562 -23.25 24.81 -24.18
C SER A 562 -21.80 25.29 -24.09
N LEU A 563 -21.04 25.18 -25.18
CA LEU A 563 -19.62 25.56 -25.30
C LEU A 563 -19.35 27.08 -25.20
N HIS A 564 -20.19 27.82 -24.47
CA HIS A 564 -19.97 29.20 -24.08
C HIS A 564 -20.37 29.32 -22.61
N ASP A 565 -19.42 29.05 -21.72
CA ASP A 565 -19.26 29.67 -20.40
C ASP A 565 -17.85 29.37 -19.87
#